data_AF-A0A1M6NZA4-F1
#
_entry.id   AF-A0A1M6NZA4-F1
#
_cell.length_a   1.000
_cell.length_b   1.000
_cell.length_c   1.000
_cell.angle_alpha   90.00
_cell.angle_beta   90.00
_cell.angle_gamma   90.00
#
_symmetry.space_group_name_H-M   'P 1'
#
loop_
_entity.id
_entity.type
_entity.pdbx_description
1 polymer ?
#
loop_
_entity_poly.entity_id
_entity_poly.type
_entity_poly.pdbx_seq_one_letter_code
_entity_poly.pdbx_strand_id
1 'polypeptide(L)'
;MMGDGELGKNHAFKLIVEKATKSAKEDRYQSIAELKDAFDRLYKSLLEGDNIEQINNDIHNGIYNVNVETYLLKLVSNDKLSAQIVSNNWNMISEVICKCDNENQLKIAINIQDTFVNATGYGGWENYDLFARLAYNIVQESDILSVRKVAYEILDHCASVRYGAKDLLDDLPYDIVELLK
;
A
#
# COMPACT_ATOMS: atom_id res chain seq x y z
N MET A 1 -3.29 23.47 17.60
CA MET A 1 -3.50 24.07 16.27
C MET A 1 -3.35 22.96 15.25
N MET A 2 -4.43 22.31 14.86
CA MET A 2 -4.44 21.51 13.64
C MET A 2 -4.75 22.49 12.49
N GLY A 3 -3.91 22.44 11.47
CA GLY A 3 -4.03 23.30 10.30
C GLY A 3 -5.00 22.67 9.32
N ASP A 4 -6.28 22.94 9.50
CA ASP A 4 -7.37 22.32 8.74
C ASP A 4 -7.60 23.02 7.37
N GLY A 5 -6.64 23.84 6.92
CA GLY A 5 -6.73 24.58 5.67
C GLY A 5 -6.53 23.69 4.44
N GLU A 6 -7.21 24.00 3.34
CA GLU A 6 -7.13 23.24 2.07
C GLU A 6 -5.68 23.07 1.55
N LEU A 7 -4.79 24.00 1.88
CA LEU A 7 -3.36 23.93 1.54
C LEU A 7 -2.62 22.76 2.22
N GLY A 8 -3.10 22.28 3.37
CA GLY A 8 -2.47 21.19 4.14
C GLY A 8 -2.78 19.79 3.60
N LYS A 9 -3.90 19.61 2.89
CA LYS A 9 -4.38 18.27 2.51
C LYS A 9 -3.58 17.62 1.37
N ASN A 10 -2.98 18.43 0.49
CA ASN A 10 -2.28 18.00 -0.72
C ASN A 10 -0.85 18.56 -0.86
N HIS A 11 -0.24 19.03 0.22
CA HIS A 11 1.11 19.56 0.17
C HIS A 11 2.14 18.44 -0.07
N ALA A 12 3.16 18.69 -0.90
CA ALA A 12 4.16 17.68 -1.25
C ALA A 12 4.85 17.07 -0.02
N PHE A 13 5.12 17.88 1.00
CA PHE A 13 5.76 17.45 2.25
C PHE A 13 4.80 16.94 3.33
N LYS A 14 3.52 16.73 3.01
CA LYS A 14 2.49 16.31 3.98
C LYS A 14 2.92 15.06 4.75
N LEU A 15 3.36 14.01 4.05
CA LEU A 15 3.78 12.76 4.68
C LEU A 15 4.97 12.93 5.63
N ILE A 16 5.90 13.85 5.33
CA ILE A 16 7.01 14.17 6.25
C ILE A 16 6.46 14.75 7.55
N VAL A 17 5.54 15.72 7.45
CA VAL A 17 4.93 16.35 8.63
C VAL A 17 4.13 15.32 9.41
N GLU A 18 3.27 14.55 8.76
CA GLU A 18 2.42 13.54 9.39
C GLU A 18 3.23 12.50 10.15
N LYS A 19 4.29 11.97 9.53
CA LYS A 19 5.21 11.04 10.18
C LYS A 19 5.96 11.70 11.35
N ALA A 20 6.40 12.95 11.22
CA ALA A 20 7.07 13.66 12.31
C ALA A 20 6.15 13.95 13.51
N THR A 21 4.84 14.08 13.27
CA THR A 21 3.83 14.43 14.28
C THR A 21 3.01 13.25 14.80
N LYS A 22 3.35 11.99 14.47
CA LYS A 22 2.66 10.81 15.05
C LYS A 22 2.76 10.83 16.58
N SER A 23 1.69 10.38 17.24
CA SER A 23 1.58 10.40 18.71
C SER A 23 2.55 9.42 19.36
N ALA A 24 2.67 8.21 18.81
CA ALA A 24 3.64 7.21 19.25
C ALA A 24 5.05 7.59 18.77
N LYS A 25 6.08 7.29 19.56
CA LYS A 25 7.47 7.67 19.24
C LYS A 25 8.05 6.75 18.17
N GLU A 26 7.75 5.47 18.27
CA GLU A 26 8.08 4.39 17.37
C GLU A 26 7.64 4.67 15.93
N ASP A 27 6.52 5.35 15.73
CA ASP A 27 5.97 5.67 14.40
C ASP A 27 6.59 6.93 13.77
N ARG A 28 7.36 7.70 14.55
CA ARG A 28 8.06 8.90 14.09
C ARG A 28 9.42 8.55 13.50
N TYR A 29 10.06 9.53 12.88
CA TYR A 29 11.49 9.45 12.55
C TYR A 29 12.31 9.21 13.83
N GLN A 30 13.20 8.22 13.78
CA GLN A 30 14.04 7.81 14.92
C GLN A 30 15.13 8.83 15.23
N SER A 31 15.48 9.67 14.27
CA SER A 31 16.46 10.74 14.44
C SER A 31 16.19 11.94 13.52
N ILE A 32 16.80 13.08 13.86
CA ILE A 32 16.82 14.27 13.00
C ILE A 32 17.52 13.97 11.67
N ALA A 33 18.54 13.10 11.67
CA ALA A 33 19.23 12.69 10.45
C ALA A 33 18.28 11.97 9.49
N GLU A 34 17.47 11.03 10.00
CA GLU A 34 16.48 10.30 9.19
C GLU A 34 15.42 11.26 8.61
N LEU A 35 14.94 12.21 9.41
CA LEU A 35 13.99 13.23 8.94
C LEU A 35 14.62 14.09 7.83
N LYS A 36 15.87 14.54 8.03
CA LYS A 36 16.60 15.32 7.04
C LYS A 36 16.77 14.53 5.74
N ASP A 37 17.15 13.27 5.82
CA ASP A 37 17.34 12.42 4.65
C ASP A 37 16.02 12.15 3.91
N ALA A 38 14.90 12.03 4.63
CA ALA A 38 13.58 11.92 4.02
C ALA A 38 13.18 13.23 3.31
N PHE A 39 13.42 14.38 3.96
CA PHE A 39 13.16 15.70 3.38
C PHE A 39 13.99 15.93 2.11
N ASP A 40 15.31 15.71 2.17
CA ASP A 40 16.22 15.93 1.04
C ASP A 40 15.88 15.04 -0.14
N ARG A 41 15.51 13.76 0.10
CA ARG A 41 15.06 12.83 -0.94
C ARG A 41 13.80 13.31 -1.64
N LEU A 42 12.81 13.76 -0.88
CA LEU A 42 11.55 14.25 -1.43
C LEU A 42 11.75 15.59 -2.16
N TYR A 43 12.52 16.51 -1.56
CA TYR A 43 12.88 17.79 -2.17
C TYR A 43 13.61 17.60 -3.50
N LYS A 44 14.57 16.67 -3.56
CA LYS A 44 15.27 16.32 -4.80
C LYS A 44 14.30 15.77 -5.86
N SER A 45 13.37 14.89 -5.46
CA SER A 45 12.31 14.38 -6.36
C SER A 45 11.46 15.50 -6.96
N LEU A 46 11.15 16.53 -6.17
CA LEU A 46 10.38 17.69 -6.63
C LEU A 46 11.15 18.58 -7.61
N LEU A 47 12.47 18.68 -7.46
CA LEU A 47 13.32 19.50 -8.32
C LEU A 47 13.71 18.80 -9.62
N GLU A 48 14.13 17.54 -9.53
CA GLU A 48 14.76 16.79 -10.61
C GLU A 48 13.79 15.80 -11.28
N GLY A 49 12.60 15.61 -10.71
CA GLY A 49 11.63 14.60 -11.11
C GLY A 49 11.75 13.30 -10.32
N ASP A 50 10.67 12.53 -10.31
CA ASP A 50 10.61 11.25 -9.61
C ASP A 50 11.59 10.26 -10.25
N ASN A 51 12.50 9.68 -9.46
CA ASN A 51 13.31 8.55 -9.90
C ASN A 51 12.46 7.27 -9.87
N ILE A 52 11.58 7.14 -10.87
CA ILE A 52 10.61 6.06 -10.98
C ILE A 52 11.28 4.69 -10.98
N GLU A 53 12.46 4.54 -11.60
CA GLU A 53 13.19 3.27 -11.60
C GLU A 53 13.60 2.86 -10.18
N GLN A 54 14.16 3.78 -9.40
CA GLN A 54 14.49 3.51 -8.00
C GLN A 54 13.24 3.22 -7.17
N ILE A 55 12.17 4.00 -7.35
CA ILE A 55 10.91 3.79 -6.64
C ILE A 55 10.33 2.40 -6.95
N ASN A 56 10.33 2.00 -8.22
CA ASN A 56 9.85 0.68 -8.64
C ASN A 56 10.71 -0.44 -8.06
N ASN A 57 12.05 -0.25 -8.01
CA ASN A 57 12.96 -1.19 -7.37
C ASN A 57 12.72 -1.28 -5.86
N ASP A 58 12.48 -0.16 -5.19
CA ASP A 58 12.17 -0.14 -3.75
C ASP A 58 10.87 -0.91 -3.47
N ILE A 59 9.82 -0.67 -4.27
CA ILE A 59 8.53 -1.39 -4.14
C ILE A 59 8.71 -2.89 -4.39
N HIS A 60 9.44 -3.24 -5.45
CA HIS A 60 9.70 -4.64 -5.78
C HIS A 60 10.44 -5.39 -4.66
N ASN A 61 11.28 -4.68 -3.90
CA ASN A 61 12.06 -5.24 -2.80
C ASN A 61 11.42 -5.03 -1.40
N GLY A 62 10.17 -4.56 -1.31
CA GLY A 62 9.50 -4.34 -0.01
C GLY A 62 10.03 -3.16 0.81
N ILE A 63 10.81 -2.27 0.17
CA ILE A 63 11.47 -1.14 0.82
C ILE A 63 10.52 0.05 0.87
N TYR A 64 10.10 0.41 2.08
CA TYR A 64 9.30 1.59 2.32
C TYR A 64 10.17 2.86 2.44
N ASN A 65 9.72 3.95 1.81
CA ASN A 65 10.17 5.31 2.09
C ASN A 65 9.10 6.32 1.64
N VAL A 66 9.30 7.61 1.97
CA VAL A 66 8.30 8.66 1.68
C VAL A 66 8.04 8.85 0.18
N ASN A 67 9.04 8.66 -0.68
CA ASN A 67 8.87 8.79 -2.13
C ASN A 67 8.03 7.63 -2.68
N VAL A 68 8.24 6.43 -2.15
CA VAL A 68 7.42 5.24 -2.47
C VAL A 68 5.97 5.47 -2.07
N GLU A 69 5.68 5.87 -0.83
CA GLU A 69 4.29 6.12 -0.39
C GLU A 69 3.64 7.26 -1.20
N THR A 70 4.38 8.34 -1.46
CA THR A 70 3.91 9.44 -2.31
C THR A 70 3.54 8.94 -3.71
N TYR A 71 4.36 8.06 -4.29
CA TYR A 71 4.12 7.48 -5.60
C TYR A 71 2.90 6.55 -5.61
N LEU A 72 2.75 5.69 -4.59
CA LEU A 72 1.56 4.84 -4.44
C LEU A 72 0.29 5.70 -4.36
N LEU A 73 0.28 6.75 -3.54
CA LEU A 73 -0.87 7.65 -3.41
C LEU A 73 -1.17 8.43 -4.70
N LYS A 74 -0.14 8.76 -5.49
CA LYS A 74 -0.31 9.33 -6.84
C LYS A 74 -0.98 8.31 -7.77
N LEU A 75 -0.60 7.04 -7.73
CA LEU A 75 -1.23 5.98 -8.53
C LEU A 75 -2.68 5.73 -8.10
N VAL A 76 -2.95 5.70 -6.79
CA VAL A 76 -4.30 5.59 -6.20
C VAL A 76 -5.18 6.73 -6.67
N SER A 77 -4.69 7.97 -6.62
CA SER A 77 -5.48 9.14 -7.02
C SER A 77 -5.81 9.17 -8.53
N ASN A 78 -5.24 8.26 -9.32
CA ASN A 78 -5.48 8.12 -10.75
C ASN A 78 -6.02 6.74 -11.14
N ASP A 79 -6.41 5.89 -10.18
CA ASP A 79 -6.88 4.50 -10.40
C ASP A 79 -5.92 3.63 -11.23
N LYS A 80 -4.61 3.88 -11.10
CA LYS A 80 -3.56 3.18 -11.86
C LYS A 80 -2.81 2.13 -11.05
N LEU A 81 -3.04 2.05 -9.74
CA LEU A 81 -2.21 1.24 -8.85
C LEU A 81 -2.26 -0.25 -9.22
N SER A 82 -3.43 -0.86 -9.34
CA SER A 82 -3.56 -2.28 -9.70
C SER A 82 -2.94 -2.61 -11.04
N ALA A 83 -3.07 -1.74 -12.04
CA ALA A 83 -2.43 -1.92 -13.35
C ALA A 83 -0.90 -1.84 -13.25
N GLN A 84 -0.36 -0.97 -12.39
CA GLN A 84 1.08 -0.89 -12.15
C GLN A 84 1.60 -2.10 -11.37
N ILE A 85 0.85 -2.62 -10.41
CA ILE A 85 1.19 -3.85 -9.67
C ILE A 85 1.39 -5.01 -10.65
N VAL A 86 0.45 -5.21 -11.57
CA VAL A 86 0.53 -6.24 -12.61
C VAL A 86 1.71 -5.99 -13.54
N SER A 87 1.83 -4.77 -14.08
CA SER A 87 2.85 -4.45 -15.09
C SER A 87 4.29 -4.60 -14.57
N ASN A 88 4.51 -4.29 -13.30
CA ASN A 88 5.84 -4.35 -12.67
C ASN A 88 6.07 -5.62 -11.84
N ASN A 89 5.06 -6.49 -11.74
CA ASN A 89 5.08 -7.71 -10.92
C ASN A 89 5.61 -7.46 -9.49
N TRP A 90 5.00 -6.49 -8.80
CA TRP A 90 5.43 -6.08 -7.46
C TRP A 90 4.97 -7.07 -6.37
N ASN A 91 5.67 -8.20 -6.27
CA ASN A 91 5.32 -9.28 -5.35
C ASN A 91 5.43 -8.90 -3.86
N MET A 92 6.29 -7.92 -3.53
CA MET A 92 6.56 -7.48 -2.15
C MET A 92 5.79 -6.22 -1.76
N ILE A 93 4.83 -5.77 -2.58
CA ILE A 93 4.11 -4.51 -2.31
C ILE A 93 3.30 -4.56 -1.02
N SER A 94 2.84 -5.73 -0.58
CA SER A 94 2.14 -5.88 0.71
C SER A 94 2.98 -5.35 1.87
N GLU A 95 4.29 -5.63 1.88
CA GLU A 95 5.20 -5.14 2.93
C GLU A 95 5.33 -3.61 2.93
N VAL A 96 5.28 -2.99 1.75
CA VAL A 96 5.31 -1.54 1.62
C VAL A 96 4.00 -0.95 2.13
N ILE A 97 2.88 -1.52 1.71
CA ILE A 97 1.54 -1.08 2.12
C ILE A 97 1.43 -1.15 3.64
N CYS A 98 1.78 -2.27 4.27
CA CYS A 98 1.71 -2.44 5.72
C CYS A 98 2.61 -1.49 6.52
N LYS A 99 3.60 -0.83 5.88
CA LYS A 99 4.45 0.22 6.49
C LYS A 99 3.93 1.64 6.26
N CYS A 100 2.96 1.84 5.36
CA CYS A 100 2.26 3.11 5.22
C CYS A 100 1.45 3.43 6.49
N ASP A 101 1.04 4.67 6.67
CA ASP A 101 0.18 4.97 7.80
C ASP A 101 -1.25 4.43 7.65
N ASN A 102 -2.00 4.41 8.76
CA ASN A 102 -3.29 3.73 8.80
C ASN A 102 -4.31 4.23 7.78
N GLU A 103 -4.34 5.54 7.54
CA GLU A 103 -5.26 6.14 6.57
C GLU A 103 -4.85 5.77 5.15
N ASN A 104 -3.56 5.84 4.84
CA ASN A 104 -3.03 5.50 3.52
C ASN A 104 -3.13 4.00 3.22
N GLN A 105 -2.89 3.13 4.20
CA GLN A 105 -3.13 1.68 4.09
C GLN A 105 -4.55 1.39 3.61
N LEU A 106 -5.54 1.97 4.30
CA LEU A 106 -6.95 1.77 3.97
C LEU A 106 -7.29 2.32 2.59
N LYS A 107 -6.81 3.54 2.28
CA LYS A 107 -7.04 4.17 0.98
C LYS A 107 -6.45 3.35 -0.18
N ILE A 108 -5.25 2.80 0.02
CA ILE A 108 -4.59 1.92 -0.96
C ILE A 108 -5.38 0.62 -1.12
N ALA A 109 -5.75 -0.05 -0.03
CA ALA A 109 -6.47 -1.32 -0.07
C ALA A 109 -7.82 -1.19 -0.80
N ILE A 110 -8.59 -0.12 -0.52
CA ILE A 110 -9.86 0.16 -1.20
C ILE A 110 -9.63 0.39 -2.69
N ASN A 111 -8.62 1.18 -3.07
CA ASN A 111 -8.34 1.39 -4.49
C ASN A 111 -7.97 0.11 -5.23
N ILE A 112 -7.21 -0.79 -4.58
CA ILE A 112 -6.90 -2.10 -5.15
C ILE A 112 -8.18 -2.91 -5.31
N GLN A 113 -9.01 -2.98 -4.27
CA GLN A 113 -10.30 -3.68 -4.31
C GLN A 113 -11.18 -3.22 -5.49
N ASP A 114 -11.26 -1.92 -5.71
CA ASP A 114 -12.09 -1.34 -6.76
C ASP A 114 -11.55 -1.58 -8.19
N THR A 115 -10.25 -1.85 -8.33
CA THR A 115 -9.58 -1.82 -9.64
C THR A 115 -8.90 -3.12 -10.05
N PHE A 116 -8.68 -4.08 -9.15
CA PHE A 116 -7.88 -5.29 -9.44
C PHE A 116 -8.50 -6.19 -10.50
N VAL A 117 -9.84 -6.31 -10.54
CA VAL A 117 -10.56 -7.11 -11.55
C VAL A 117 -10.31 -6.54 -12.95
N ASN A 118 -10.39 -5.21 -13.09
CA ASN A 118 -10.12 -4.53 -14.35
C ASN A 118 -8.64 -4.64 -14.75
N ALA A 119 -7.73 -4.53 -13.78
CA ALA A 119 -6.29 -4.67 -14.01
C ALA A 119 -5.90 -6.09 -14.43
N THR A 120 -6.62 -7.10 -13.96
CA THR A 120 -6.41 -8.50 -14.33
C THR A 120 -6.80 -8.75 -15.79
N GLY A 121 -7.92 -8.17 -16.25
CA GLY A 121 -8.36 -8.25 -17.64
C GLY A 121 -8.76 -9.66 -18.11
N TYR A 122 -9.11 -9.78 -19.38
CA TYR A 122 -9.50 -11.07 -19.97
C TYR A 122 -8.28 -11.96 -20.21
N GLY A 123 -8.27 -13.16 -19.63
CA GLY A 123 -7.22 -14.15 -19.81
C GLY A 123 -6.01 -14.01 -18.88
N GLY A 124 -5.96 -12.98 -18.03
CA GLY A 124 -4.86 -12.76 -17.06
C GLY A 124 -5.03 -13.52 -15.75
N TRP A 125 -5.33 -14.81 -15.80
CA TRP A 125 -5.69 -15.60 -14.61
C TRP A 125 -4.59 -15.62 -13.54
N GLU A 126 -3.33 -15.53 -13.94
CA GLU A 126 -2.16 -15.40 -13.08
C GLU A 126 -2.17 -14.12 -12.22
N ASN A 127 -2.85 -13.06 -12.68
CA ASN A 127 -2.96 -11.82 -11.92
C ASN A 127 -3.88 -11.99 -10.71
N TYR A 128 -4.88 -12.87 -10.77
CA TYR A 128 -5.66 -13.21 -9.57
C TYR A 128 -4.77 -13.89 -8.51
N ASP A 129 -3.78 -14.69 -8.90
CA ASP A 129 -2.85 -15.30 -7.93
C ASP A 129 -1.93 -14.24 -7.30
N LEU A 130 -1.52 -13.21 -8.08
CA LEU A 130 -0.77 -12.06 -7.58
C LEU A 130 -1.60 -11.27 -6.54
N PHE A 131 -2.83 -10.91 -6.87
CA PHE A 131 -3.71 -10.18 -5.95
C PHE A 131 -4.13 -11.01 -4.74
N ALA A 132 -4.33 -12.33 -4.90
CA ALA A 132 -4.60 -13.22 -3.77
C ALA A 132 -3.44 -13.25 -2.77
N ARG A 133 -2.19 -13.38 -3.25
CA ARG A 133 -1.00 -13.35 -2.39
C ARG A 133 -0.83 -12.02 -1.67
N LEU A 134 -1.00 -10.92 -2.41
CA LEU A 134 -0.97 -9.57 -1.85
C LEU A 134 -2.01 -9.44 -0.73
N ALA A 135 -3.26 -9.81 -1.01
CA ALA A 135 -4.37 -9.72 -0.07
C ALA A 135 -4.15 -10.60 1.16
N TYR A 136 -3.71 -11.85 0.97
CA TYR A 136 -3.36 -12.77 2.05
C TYR A 136 -2.30 -12.17 2.98
N ASN A 137 -1.22 -11.62 2.44
CA ASN A 137 -0.16 -11.00 3.25
C ASN A 137 -0.71 -9.80 4.05
N ILE A 138 -1.52 -8.93 3.43
CA ILE A 138 -2.13 -7.80 4.15
C ILE A 138 -3.04 -8.27 5.29
N VAL A 139 -3.82 -9.34 5.09
CA VAL A 139 -4.67 -9.91 6.16
C VAL A 139 -3.83 -10.40 7.35
N GLN A 140 -2.64 -10.94 7.09
CA GLN A 140 -1.73 -11.46 8.12
C GLN A 140 -0.92 -10.35 8.81
N GLU A 141 -0.47 -9.35 8.06
CA GLU A 141 0.53 -8.37 8.51
C GLU A 141 -0.05 -7.03 8.99
N SER A 142 -1.22 -6.60 8.48
CA SER A 142 -1.80 -5.33 8.91
C SER A 142 -2.46 -5.46 10.28
N ASP A 143 -2.15 -4.55 11.20
CA ASP A 143 -2.81 -4.47 12.52
C ASP A 143 -4.19 -3.77 12.44
N ILE A 144 -4.59 -3.27 11.28
CA ILE A 144 -5.78 -2.41 11.13
C ILE A 144 -6.95 -3.24 10.62
N LEU A 145 -7.95 -3.47 11.48
CA LEU A 145 -9.09 -4.32 11.16
C LEU A 145 -9.81 -3.94 9.85
N SER A 146 -10.01 -2.64 9.58
CA SER A 146 -10.65 -2.21 8.34
C SER A 146 -9.83 -2.53 7.09
N VAL A 147 -8.50 -2.42 7.15
CA VAL A 147 -7.60 -2.79 6.05
C VAL A 147 -7.65 -4.30 5.80
N ARG A 148 -7.61 -5.09 6.89
CA ARG A 148 -7.71 -6.56 6.81
C ARG A 148 -9.03 -7.01 6.20
N LYS A 149 -10.15 -6.33 6.51
CA LYS A 149 -11.47 -6.64 5.93
C LYS A 149 -11.49 -6.43 4.41
N VAL A 150 -10.97 -5.29 3.94
CA VAL A 150 -10.86 -5.02 2.50
C VAL A 150 -9.96 -6.04 1.80
N ALA A 151 -8.81 -6.36 2.40
CA ALA A 151 -7.92 -7.38 1.86
C ALA A 151 -8.58 -8.77 1.83
N TYR A 152 -9.32 -9.13 2.88
CA TYR A 152 -10.09 -10.38 2.91
C TYR A 152 -11.12 -10.45 1.78
N GLU A 153 -11.85 -9.37 1.49
CA GLU A 153 -12.81 -9.31 0.39
C GLU A 153 -12.13 -9.51 -0.98
N ILE A 154 -10.92 -8.96 -1.18
CA ILE A 154 -10.12 -9.22 -2.39
C ILE A 154 -9.73 -10.70 -2.47
N LEU A 155 -9.26 -11.29 -1.37
CA LEU A 155 -8.85 -12.69 -1.33
C LEU A 155 -10.03 -13.64 -1.58
N ASP A 156 -11.17 -13.39 -0.95
CA ASP A 156 -12.40 -14.18 -1.13
C ASP A 156 -12.88 -14.13 -2.59
N HIS A 157 -12.84 -12.94 -3.21
CA HIS A 157 -13.12 -12.81 -4.64
C HIS A 157 -12.15 -13.65 -5.48
N CYS A 158 -10.84 -13.55 -5.23
CA CYS A 158 -9.85 -14.34 -5.97
C CYS A 158 -10.06 -15.86 -5.77
N ALA A 159 -10.43 -16.30 -4.56
CA ALA A 159 -10.71 -17.69 -4.22
C ALA A 159 -11.93 -18.26 -4.97
N SER A 160 -12.91 -17.41 -5.31
CA SER A 160 -14.04 -17.81 -6.16
C SER A 160 -13.64 -18.14 -7.61
N VAL A 161 -12.44 -17.70 -8.02
CA VAL A 161 -11.93 -17.82 -9.39
C VAL A 161 -10.75 -18.79 -9.50
N ARG A 162 -9.86 -18.85 -8.51
CA ARG A 162 -8.60 -19.59 -8.54
C ARG A 162 -8.48 -20.55 -7.35
N TYR A 163 -8.19 -21.82 -7.63
CA TYR A 163 -7.95 -22.83 -6.59
C TYR A 163 -6.80 -22.44 -5.66
N GLY A 164 -5.68 -21.91 -6.17
CA GLY A 164 -4.57 -21.48 -5.32
C GLY A 164 -4.92 -20.33 -4.38
N ALA A 165 -5.83 -19.44 -4.77
CA ALA A 165 -6.36 -18.40 -3.88
C ALA A 165 -7.31 -18.99 -2.82
N LYS A 166 -8.03 -20.07 -3.16
CA LYS A 166 -8.85 -20.80 -2.20
C LYS A 166 -8.01 -21.47 -1.13
N ASP A 167 -6.87 -22.08 -1.49
CA ASP A 167 -5.92 -22.63 -0.53
C ASP A 167 -5.43 -21.54 0.46
N LEU A 168 -5.05 -20.36 -0.05
CA LEU A 168 -4.65 -19.22 0.79
C LEU A 168 -5.77 -18.74 1.73
N LEU A 169 -7.01 -18.72 1.25
CA LEU A 169 -8.18 -18.34 2.07
C LEU A 169 -8.43 -19.36 3.18
N ASP A 170 -8.31 -20.64 2.87
CA ASP A 170 -8.51 -21.74 3.82
C ASP A 170 -7.36 -21.87 4.84
N ASP A 171 -6.17 -21.41 4.48
CA ASP A 171 -5.00 -21.31 5.36
C ASP A 171 -5.10 -20.17 6.40
N LEU A 172 -6.07 -19.26 6.27
CA LEU A 172 -6.27 -18.20 7.26
C LEU A 172 -6.70 -18.78 8.62
N PRO A 173 -6.08 -18.33 9.74
CA PRO A 173 -6.49 -18.72 11.08
C PRO A 173 -7.98 -18.45 11.35
N TYR A 174 -8.66 -19.40 12.00
CA TYR A 174 -10.11 -19.35 12.24
C TYR A 174 -10.55 -18.09 13.00
N ASP A 175 -9.78 -17.68 14.01
CA ASP A 175 -10.01 -16.48 14.82
C ASP A 175 -9.92 -15.20 13.98
N ILE A 176 -8.99 -15.15 13.02
CA ILE A 176 -8.92 -14.05 12.05
C ILE A 176 -10.16 -14.03 11.18
N VAL A 177 -10.58 -15.17 10.62
CA VAL A 177 -11.75 -15.26 9.75
C VAL A 177 -13.03 -14.84 10.49
N GLU A 178 -13.19 -15.22 11.76
CA GLU A 178 -14.35 -14.84 12.59
C GLU A 178 -14.42 -13.33 12.83
N LEU A 179 -13.28 -12.65 12.97
CA LEU A 179 -13.20 -11.19 13.13
C LEU A 179 -13.50 -10.41 11.85
N LEU A 180 -13.28 -11.04 10.68
CA LEU A 180 -13.38 -10.39 9.38
C LEU A 180 -14.76 -10.55 8.72
N LYS A 181 -15.50 -11.61 9.07
CA LYS A 181 -16.93 -11.79 8.73
C LYS A 181 -17.83 -10.73 9.39
#